data_AF-G9ZS82-F1
#
_entry.id   AF-G9ZS82-F1
#
_cell.length_a   1.000
_cell.length_b   1.000
_cell.length_c   1.000
_cell.angle_alpha   90.00
_cell.angle_beta   90.00
_cell.angle_gamma   90.00
#
_symmetry.space_group_name_H-M   'P 1'
#
loop_
_entity.id
_entity.type
_entity.pdbx_description
1 polymer ?
#
loop_
_entity_poly.entity_id
_entity_poly.type
_entity_poly.pdbx_seq_one_letter_code
_entity_poly.pdbx_strand_id
1 'polypeptide(L)'
;MFPLIKRNDLIEEDDPKNGPSDALMMKRLVRMIQVEDGLDLKLKMVNVKPVSHTFTHQKWHITLLEGQLPATSDLSYFPGKWVQPANFDRLTFSKVQDKMWTAYQKRAGD
;
A
#
# COMPACT_ATOMS: atom_id res chain seq x y z
N MET A 1 -10.92 -0.74 2.94
CA MET A 1 -10.23 -1.03 1.66
C MET A 1 -8.78 -0.61 1.79
N PHE A 2 -7.85 -1.30 1.15
CA PHE A 2 -6.43 -0.96 1.14
C PHE A 2 -6.20 0.23 0.19
N PRO A 3 -5.44 1.25 0.63
CA PRO A 3 -5.09 2.38 -0.23
C PRO A 3 -4.26 1.89 -1.43
N LEU A 4 -4.54 2.44 -2.60
CA LEU A 4 -3.81 2.18 -3.84
C LEU A 4 -3.22 3.49 -4.34
N ILE A 5 -1.89 3.55 -4.34
CA ILE A 5 -1.14 4.71 -4.81
C ILE A 5 -0.59 4.40 -6.20
N LYS A 6 -0.79 5.30 -7.17
CA LYS A 6 -0.15 5.12 -8.48
C LYS A 6 1.32 5.49 -8.34
N ARG A 7 2.20 4.66 -8.89
CA ARG A 7 3.65 4.92 -8.85
C ARG A 7 4.00 6.30 -9.43
N ASN A 8 3.32 6.73 -10.49
CA ASN A 8 3.58 8.01 -11.14
C ASN A 8 3.26 9.23 -10.26
N ASP A 9 2.39 9.09 -9.26
CA ASP A 9 2.04 10.18 -8.35
C ASP A 9 3.18 10.48 -7.35
N LEU A 10 4.19 9.61 -7.28
CA LEU A 10 5.37 9.75 -6.42
C LEU A 10 6.65 10.14 -7.20
N ILE A 11 6.54 10.32 -8.52
CA ILE A 11 7.65 10.74 -9.38
C ILE A 11 7.65 12.27 -9.44
N GLU A 12 8.81 12.89 -9.21
CA GLU A 12 9.02 14.33 -9.27
C GLU A 12 9.77 14.71 -10.56
N GLU A 13 9.66 15.97 -11.00
CA GLU A 13 10.24 16.43 -12.28
C GLU A 13 11.77 16.32 -12.34
N ASP A 14 12.44 16.42 -11.19
CA ASP A 14 13.89 16.35 -11.04
C ASP A 14 14.43 14.92 -10.87
N ASP A 15 13.55 13.90 -10.92
CA ASP A 15 13.97 12.51 -10.84
C ASP A 15 14.87 12.10 -12.02
N PRO A 16 15.75 11.10 -11.81
CA PRO A 16 16.53 10.54 -12.90
C PRO A 16 15.64 10.04 -14.05
N LYS A 17 16.12 10.14 -15.29
CA LYS A 17 15.40 9.63 -16.48
C LYS A 17 15.00 8.15 -16.40
N ASN A 18 15.76 7.36 -15.64
CA ASN A 18 15.48 5.93 -15.40
C ASN A 18 14.54 5.69 -14.21
N GLY A 19 14.00 6.76 -13.63
CA GLY A 19 13.14 6.75 -12.45
C GLY A 19 13.91 6.78 -11.12
N PRO A 20 13.22 7.18 -10.04
CA PRO A 20 13.75 7.13 -8.68
C PRO A 20 13.93 5.68 -8.19
N SER A 21 14.88 5.51 -7.26
CA SER A 21 15.05 4.23 -6.55
C SER A 21 13.81 3.88 -5.71
N ASP A 22 13.56 2.58 -5.48
CA ASP A 22 12.46 2.15 -4.62
C ASP A 22 12.57 2.71 -3.19
N ALA A 23 13.79 2.88 -2.67
CA ALA A 23 14.02 3.49 -1.36
C ALA A 23 13.55 4.96 -1.31
N LEU A 24 13.79 5.73 -2.39
CA LEU A 24 13.30 7.11 -2.48
C LEU A 24 11.78 7.14 -2.61
N MET A 25 11.20 6.24 -3.41
CA MET A 25 9.75 6.10 -3.56
C MET A 25 9.05 5.78 -2.24
N MET A 26 9.61 4.84 -1.47
CA MET A 26 9.09 4.52 -0.14
C MET A 26 9.16 5.71 0.82
N LYS A 27 10.25 6.49 0.80
CA LYS A 27 10.36 7.72 1.59
C LYS A 27 9.31 8.76 1.22
N ARG A 28 9.07 8.96 -0.09
CA ARG A 28 8.02 9.87 -0.57
C ARG A 28 6.62 9.41 -0.16
N LEU A 29 6.36 8.10 -0.24
CA LEU A 29 5.08 7.54 0.21
C LEU A 29 4.85 7.73 1.71
N VAL A 30 5.85 7.50 2.56
CA VAL A 30 5.75 7.80 4.00
C VAL A 30 5.45 9.28 4.23
N ARG A 31 6.15 10.18 3.51
CA ARG A 31 5.90 11.63 3.61
C ARG A 31 4.47 12.00 3.18
N MET A 32 3.98 11.42 2.09
CA MET A 32 2.62 11.65 1.59
C MET A 32 1.59 11.26 2.66
N ILE A 33 1.71 10.05 3.23
CA ILE A 33 0.81 9.57 4.29
C ILE A 33 0.90 10.44 5.56
N GLN A 34 2.11 10.89 5.93
CA GLN A 34 2.29 11.78 7.07
C GLN A 34 1.59 13.13 6.87
N VAL A 35 1.63 13.68 5.65
CA VAL A 35 1.00 14.98 5.33
C VAL A 35 -0.52 14.85 5.21
N GLU A 36 -1.01 13.78 4.58
CA GLU A 36 -2.45 13.59 4.32
C GLU A 36 -3.20 13.06 5.53
N ASP A 37 -2.64 12.06 6.23
CA ASP A 37 -3.31 11.33 7.32
C ASP A 37 -2.71 11.63 8.70
N GLY A 38 -1.59 12.35 8.79
CA GLY A 38 -0.90 12.61 10.06
C GLY A 38 -0.15 11.40 10.63
N LEU A 39 0.02 10.33 9.84
CA LEU A 39 0.53 9.05 10.33
C LEU A 39 2.03 8.86 10.07
N ASP A 40 2.80 8.66 11.14
CA ASP A 40 4.20 8.24 11.08
C ASP A 40 4.27 6.71 11.09
N LEU A 41 4.75 6.12 10.01
CA LEU A 41 4.78 4.68 9.82
C LEU A 41 6.06 4.21 9.14
N LYS A 42 6.42 2.95 9.42
CA LYS A 42 7.51 2.26 8.74
C LYS A 42 6.94 1.38 7.64
N LEU A 43 7.36 1.62 6.40
CA LEU A 43 7.01 0.76 5.26
C LEU A 43 8.06 -0.33 5.04
N LYS A 44 7.60 -1.54 4.72
CA LYS A 44 8.42 -2.58 4.11
C LYS A 44 7.73 -3.20 2.91
N MET A 45 8.53 -3.67 1.96
CA MET A 45 8.02 -4.47 0.84
C MET A 45 7.55 -5.82 1.35
N VAL A 46 6.37 -6.25 0.90
CA VAL A 46 5.89 -7.60 1.16
C VAL A 46 6.54 -8.54 0.16
N ASN A 47 7.24 -9.56 0.64
CA ASN A 47 7.95 -10.53 -0.21
C ASN A 47 6.97 -11.52 -0.87
N VAL A 48 6.23 -11.04 -1.87
CA VAL A 48 5.28 -11.80 -2.68
C VAL A 48 5.41 -11.42 -4.15
N LYS A 49 4.98 -12.32 -5.04
CA LYS A 49 4.86 -11.97 -6.46
C LYS A 49 3.87 -10.80 -6.62
N PRO A 50 4.15 -9.82 -7.50
CA PRO A 50 3.22 -8.73 -7.77
C PRO A 50 1.83 -9.22 -8.13
N VAL A 51 0.82 -8.55 -7.58
CA VAL A 51 -0.58 -8.87 -7.87
C VAL A 51 -0.96 -8.23 -9.20
N SER A 52 -1.61 -8.99 -10.07
CA SER A 52 -2.10 -8.46 -11.35
C SER A 52 -3.62 -8.62 -11.51
N HIS A 53 -4.22 -7.58 -12.09
CA HIS A 53 -5.64 -7.57 -12.43
C HIS A 53 -5.87 -6.88 -13.78
N THR A 54 -6.59 -7.56 -14.67
CA THR A 54 -6.96 -7.03 -15.98
C THR A 54 -8.41 -6.58 -15.93
N PHE A 55 -8.63 -5.31 -16.25
CA PHE A 55 -9.93 -4.72 -16.58
C PHE A 55 -10.05 -4.60 -18.10
N THR A 56 -11.22 -4.18 -18.60
CA THR A 56 -11.48 -4.03 -20.04
C THR A 56 -10.45 -3.16 -20.76
N HIS A 57 -9.99 -2.07 -20.14
CA HIS A 57 -9.10 -1.08 -20.78
C HIS A 57 -7.72 -0.95 -20.13
N GLN A 58 -7.46 -1.64 -19.02
CA GLN A 58 -6.25 -1.44 -18.24
C GLN A 58 -5.83 -2.72 -17.54
N LYS A 59 -4.53 -2.90 -17.36
CA LYS A 59 -3.96 -3.97 -16.54
C LYS A 59 -3.16 -3.36 -15.41
N TRP A 60 -3.56 -3.65 -14.18
CA TRP A 60 -2.86 -3.22 -12.98
C TRP A 60 -1.80 -4.25 -12.60
N HIS A 61 -0.62 -3.74 -12.27
CA HIS A 61 0.46 -4.48 -11.61
C HIS A 61 0.71 -3.79 -10.28
N ILE A 62 0.50 -4.51 -9.19
CA ILE A 62 0.44 -3.97 -7.84
C ILE A 62 1.54 -4.62 -7.03
N THR A 63 2.45 -3.79 -6.52
CA THR A 63 3.40 -4.17 -5.48
C THR A 63 2.75 -3.96 -4.12
N LEU A 64 2.86 -4.95 -3.23
CA LEU A 64 2.33 -4.83 -1.89
C LEU A 64 3.40 -4.26 -0.94
N LEU A 65 3.00 -3.26 -0.18
CA LEU A 65 3.75 -2.72 0.95
C LEU A 65 2.94 -2.96 2.22
N GLU A 66 3.62 -3.20 3.33
CA GLU A 66 3.00 -3.20 4.65
C GLU A 66 3.57 -2.07 5.50
N GLY A 67 2.68 -1.36 6.18
CA GLY A 67 2.99 -0.29 7.09
C GLY A 67 2.82 -0.75 8.54
N GLN A 68 3.80 -0.43 9.37
CA GLN A 68 3.71 -0.61 10.83
C GLN A 68 3.55 0.75 11.49
N LEU A 69 2.47 0.88 12.25
CA LEU A 69 2.14 2.07 13.03
C LEU A 69 2.52 1.84 14.51
N PRO A 70 3.05 2.87 15.20
CA PRO A 70 3.09 2.88 16.66
C PRO A 70 1.70 2.65 17.27
N ALA A 71 1.65 1.98 18.43
CA ALA A 71 0.39 1.76 19.14
C ALA A 71 -0.28 3.05 19.63
N THR A 72 0.48 4.16 19.67
CA THR A 72 0.04 5.49 20.12
C THR A 72 -0.36 6.41 18.97
N SER A 73 -0.40 5.93 17.73
CA SER A 73 -0.79 6.75 16.57
C SER A 73 -2.22 7.26 16.69
N ASP A 74 -2.42 8.56 16.43
CA ASP A 74 -3.73 9.14 16.30
C ASP A 74 -4.31 8.83 14.91
N LEU A 75 -5.45 8.12 14.89
CA LEU A 75 -6.14 7.72 13.67
C LEU A 75 -7.32 8.65 13.33
N SER A 76 -7.50 9.77 14.06
CA SER A 76 -8.64 10.67 13.90
C SER A 76 -8.79 11.26 12.49
N TYR A 77 -7.67 11.40 11.77
CA TYR A 77 -7.62 11.92 10.40
C TYR A 77 -7.57 10.82 9.34
N PHE A 78 -7.39 9.56 9.74
CA PHE A 78 -7.31 8.45 8.80
C PHE A 78 -8.72 8.08 8.30
N PRO A 79 -8.98 8.15 6.98
CA PRO A 79 -10.33 7.92 6.43
C PRO A 79 -10.76 6.44 6.45
N GLY A 80 -9.89 5.55 6.94
CA GLY A 80 -10.14 4.12 7.01
C GLY A 80 -10.71 3.64 8.35
N LYS A 81 -10.85 2.32 8.48
CA LYS A 81 -11.24 1.66 9.72
C LYS A 81 -10.13 0.72 10.16
N TRP A 82 -9.84 0.71 11.46
CA TRP A 82 -9.00 -0.31 12.06
C TRP A 82 -9.77 -1.62 12.14
N VAL A 83 -9.28 -2.67 11.48
CA VAL A 83 -9.97 -3.97 11.41
C VAL A 83 -9.01 -5.08 11.78
N GLN A 84 -9.42 -5.94 12.71
CA GLN A 84 -8.66 -7.13 13.05
C GLN A 84 -8.65 -8.14 11.89
N PRO A 85 -7.54 -8.84 11.61
CA PRO A 85 -7.44 -9.81 10.52
C PRO A 85 -8.58 -10.85 10.48
N ALA A 86 -9.05 -11.31 11.64
CA ALA A 86 -10.15 -12.28 11.75
C ALA A 86 -11.51 -11.76 11.25
N ASN A 87 -11.67 -10.44 11.09
CA ASN A 87 -12.90 -9.83 10.58
C ASN A 87 -12.83 -9.50 9.08
N PHE A 88 -11.72 -9.80 8.39
CA PHE A 88 -11.58 -9.47 6.97
C PHE A 88 -12.60 -10.21 6.09
N ASP A 89 -12.94 -11.45 6.43
CA ASP A 89 -13.93 -12.24 5.68
C ASP A 89 -15.35 -11.67 5.76
N ARG A 90 -15.59 -10.74 6.70
CA ARG A 90 -16.87 -10.04 6.86
C ARG A 90 -16.92 -8.72 6.07
N LEU A 91 -15.81 -8.30 5.48
CA LEU A 91 -15.73 -7.09 4.69
C LEU A 91 -15.96 -7.40 3.21
N THR A 92 -16.77 -6.58 2.56
CA THR A 92 -16.90 -6.63 1.10
C THR A 92 -15.71 -5.94 0.47
N PHE A 93 -14.91 -6.70 -0.28
CA PHE A 93 -13.81 -6.18 -1.08
C PHE A 93 -14.13 -6.27 -2.57
N SER A 94 -13.45 -5.43 -3.35
CA SER A 94 -13.41 -5.65 -4.79
C SER A 94 -12.50 -6.83 -5.10
N LYS A 95 -12.69 -7.46 -6.26
CA LYS A 95 -11.86 -8.61 -6.71
C LYS A 95 -10.36 -8.29 -6.76
N VAL A 96 -9.97 -7.04 -6.96
CA VAL A 96 -8.55 -6.61 -6.88
C VAL A 96 -8.05 -6.72 -5.43
N GLN A 97 -8.83 -6.19 -4.50
CA GLN A 97 -8.49 -6.13 -3.08
C GLN A 97 -8.49 -7.53 -2.45
N ASP A 98 -9.40 -8.43 -2.86
CA ASP A 98 -9.37 -9.85 -2.48
C ASP A 98 -8.06 -10.53 -2.89
N LYS A 99 -7.59 -10.27 -4.13
CA LYS A 99 -6.32 -10.79 -4.62
C LYS A 99 -5.14 -10.23 -3.82
N MET A 100 -5.17 -8.95 -3.45
CA MET A 100 -4.15 -8.33 -2.62
C MET A 100 -4.09 -8.99 -1.24
N TRP A 101 -5.25 -9.17 -0.59
CA TRP A 101 -5.33 -9.83 0.71
C TRP A 101 -4.84 -11.28 0.65
N THR A 102 -5.30 -12.04 -0.34
CA THR A 102 -4.88 -13.44 -0.55
C THR A 102 -3.37 -13.53 -0.77
N ALA A 103 -2.78 -12.60 -1.55
CA ALA A 103 -1.34 -12.56 -1.75
C ALA A 103 -0.61 -12.21 -0.45
N TYR A 104 -1.09 -11.22 0.29
CA TYR A 104 -0.53 -10.81 1.58
C TYR A 104 -0.51 -11.94 2.62
N GLN A 105 -1.57 -12.76 2.66
CA GLN A 105 -1.65 -13.93 3.54
C GLN A 105 -0.64 -15.03 3.15
N LYS A 106 -0.24 -15.09 1.89
CA LYS A 106 0.75 -16.06 1.37
C LYS A 106 2.19 -15.56 1.44
N ARG A 107 2.43 -14.40 2.03
CA ARG A 107 3.80 -13.90 2.22
C ARG A 107 4.61 -14.96 2.96
N ALA A 108 5.82 -15.23 2.48
CA ALA A 108 6.76 -16.01 3.27
C ALA A 108 6.95 -15.27 4.60
N GLY A 109 6.72 -15.94 5.72
CA GLY A 109 7.02 -15.37 7.03
C GLY A 109 8.51 -15.07 7.10
N ASP A 110 8.84 -13.89 7.66
CA ASP A 110 10.17 -13.64 8.23
C ASP A 110 10.44 -14.65 9.36
#